data_AF-A0AAD0VGY0-F1
#
_entry.id   AF-A0AAD0VGY0-F1
#
_cell.length_a   1.000
_cell.length_b   1.000
_cell.length_c   1.000
_cell.angle_alpha   90.00
_cell.angle_beta   90.00
_cell.angle_gamma   90.00
#
_symmetry.space_group_name_H-M   'P 1'
#
loop_
_entity.id
_entity.type
_entity.pdbx_description
1 polymer ?
#
loop_
_entity_poly.entity_id
_entity_poly.type
_entity_poly.pdbx_seq_one_letter_code
_entity_poly.pdbx_strand_id
1 'polypeptide(L)'
;MAGPASPAQPPGDSGTIDVKPSDLWSASGRVAAQQDFLVRGAKTLLEELGKYPDAGGAGTEAEKFARAYKKIGSRWLEVWGRSVLSVGGVAVGFTETANAYTRADAAAHPTPGKTAEQRPRPAVIDKDPNLGSIPDIKWGDDDGGDDILRGLMEGMPEIVRDLLHPLCKHVFRVGRVADVYPYPEQHYLNSLCHSWMNVSVTASLGADQLTQAVGVITNHQQAEWEAAMRTFCSALWGGTAWGQRQHGYQWAQTANSGHGTPRVPTGSQPVLAVLKDTADDIATILREYAEAAVDLNRDVKDELDRAMWKAAKDIIEDLAKPKDLKSALGAATSLLGSGAGLLLSFDVKTVLNLDTAKLNGIVAKYTGILDGLTTRMTALEGPLDEAYRSAPKFEAGVARAHGFGTRALEEFKDSKVWLKVDSNGNYDLNLAANEYMANGHTLDKHVGKTDEQLAQRLRDQQSGGPTTAWPHGKPMPSSSSAFPNYQRAEELTERNLNKNKAAIEAWIKGPPPVSDGDVKSFHDKVPSGETSGRSVSKQPVDPNDPLSGYKQGGLNAKAYDVSGVDTRIRYDSNRNPPFTVMTSMPSKT
;
A
#
# COMPACT_ATOMS: atom_id res chain seq x y z
N MET A 1 -18.25 -15.34 54.65
CA MET A 1 -19.02 -16.52 54.19
C MET A 1 -19.27 -16.33 52.69
N ALA A 2 -18.30 -16.71 51.85
CA ALA A 2 -18.46 -16.69 50.40
C ALA A 2 -19.01 -18.06 49.97
N GLY A 3 -20.09 -18.07 49.20
CA GLY A 3 -20.75 -19.29 48.74
C GLY A 3 -19.86 -20.12 47.79
N PRO A 4 -20.17 -21.42 47.62
CA PRO A 4 -19.38 -22.31 46.80
C PRO A 4 -19.43 -21.88 45.33
N ALA A 5 -18.26 -21.82 44.69
CA ALA A 5 -18.13 -21.58 43.26
C ALA A 5 -18.87 -22.68 42.49
N SER A 6 -19.75 -22.27 41.57
CA SER A 6 -20.38 -23.22 40.63
C SER A 6 -19.29 -23.84 39.75
N PRO A 7 -19.32 -25.17 39.55
CA PRO A 7 -18.35 -25.84 38.68
C PRO A 7 -18.45 -25.29 37.26
N ALA A 8 -17.31 -25.10 36.62
CA ALA A 8 -17.22 -24.69 35.23
C ALA A 8 -18.06 -25.63 34.37
N GLN A 9 -19.00 -25.04 33.62
CA GLN A 9 -19.84 -25.76 32.68
C GLN A 9 -18.93 -26.38 31.59
N PRO A 10 -19.11 -27.65 31.22
CA PRO A 10 -18.32 -28.26 30.15
C PRO A 10 -18.53 -27.45 28.86
N PRO A 11 -17.51 -27.27 28.01
CA PRO A 11 -17.72 -26.68 26.69
C PRO A 11 -18.76 -27.52 25.96
N GLY A 12 -19.89 -26.89 25.60
CA GLY A 12 -20.89 -27.52 24.76
C GLY A 12 -20.29 -27.93 23.42
N ASP A 13 -20.81 -29.03 22.85
CA ASP A 13 -20.55 -29.47 21.47
C ASP A 13 -20.49 -28.26 20.53
N SER A 14 -19.28 -27.89 20.11
CA SER A 14 -19.04 -26.68 19.32
C SER A 14 -18.72 -27.09 17.89
N GLY A 15 -19.56 -26.67 16.94
CA GLY A 15 -19.60 -27.12 15.56
C GLY A 15 -18.23 -27.21 14.88
N THR A 16 -17.68 -28.42 14.80
CA THR A 16 -16.43 -28.74 14.13
C THR A 16 -16.61 -28.64 12.62
N ILE A 17 -15.65 -27.98 11.93
CA ILE A 17 -15.52 -28.12 10.47
C ILE A 17 -14.46 -29.18 10.19
N ASP A 18 -14.76 -30.11 9.29
CA ASP A 18 -13.79 -31.08 8.77
C ASP A 18 -13.21 -30.52 7.47
N VAL A 19 -12.12 -29.75 7.57
CA VAL A 19 -11.45 -29.19 6.39
C VAL A 19 -10.70 -30.29 5.65
N LYS A 20 -10.99 -30.43 4.36
CA LYS A 20 -10.37 -31.40 3.47
C LYS A 20 -9.36 -30.72 2.55
N PRO A 21 -8.41 -31.49 1.96
CA PRO A 21 -7.53 -30.98 0.91
C PRO A 21 -8.29 -30.29 -0.25
N SER A 22 -9.49 -30.77 -0.59
CA SER A 22 -10.37 -30.15 -1.58
C SER A 22 -10.82 -28.74 -1.23
N ASP A 23 -11.04 -28.45 0.06
CA ASP A 23 -11.46 -27.13 0.52
C ASP A 23 -10.31 -26.14 0.45
N LEU A 24 -9.08 -26.58 0.76
CA LEU A 24 -7.87 -25.79 0.55
C LEU A 24 -7.57 -25.51 -0.93
N TRP A 25 -7.73 -26.50 -1.82
CA TRP A 25 -7.61 -26.23 -3.27
C TRP A 25 -8.68 -25.25 -3.76
N SER A 26 -9.90 -25.34 -3.24
CA SER A 26 -10.98 -24.38 -3.52
C SER A 26 -10.63 -22.97 -3.04
N ALA A 27 -10.17 -22.83 -1.78
CA ALA A 27 -9.70 -21.56 -1.22
C ALA A 27 -8.53 -21.00 -2.03
N SER A 28 -7.56 -21.84 -2.40
CA SER A 28 -6.42 -21.48 -3.25
C SER A 28 -6.87 -20.89 -4.58
N GLY A 29 -7.78 -21.54 -5.29
CA GLY A 29 -8.32 -21.05 -6.57
C GLY A 29 -9.03 -19.71 -6.43
N ARG A 30 -9.82 -19.53 -5.36
CA ARG A 30 -10.50 -18.26 -5.05
C ARG A 30 -9.51 -17.15 -4.75
N VAL A 31 -8.49 -17.41 -3.92
CA VAL A 31 -7.42 -16.45 -3.60
C VAL A 31 -6.63 -16.06 -4.86
N ALA A 32 -6.28 -17.02 -5.72
CA ALA A 32 -5.56 -16.75 -6.96
C ALA A 32 -6.35 -15.79 -7.88
N ALA A 33 -7.67 -15.96 -7.99
CA ALA A 33 -8.53 -15.10 -8.80
C ALA A 33 -8.53 -13.63 -8.32
N GLN A 34 -8.28 -13.38 -7.03
CA GLN A 34 -8.22 -12.03 -6.48
C GLN A 34 -7.00 -11.26 -6.96
N GLN A 35 -5.92 -11.97 -7.23
CA GLN A 35 -4.70 -11.36 -7.77
C GLN A 35 -4.94 -10.73 -9.14
N ASP A 36 -5.65 -11.46 -10.01
CA ASP A 36 -6.04 -10.97 -11.34
C ASP A 36 -7.05 -9.82 -11.26
N PHE A 37 -8.02 -9.90 -10.33
CA PHE A 37 -8.96 -8.80 -10.06
C PHE A 37 -8.23 -7.50 -9.69
N LEU A 38 -7.27 -7.56 -8.75
CA LEU A 38 -6.50 -6.39 -8.32
C LEU A 38 -5.62 -5.82 -9.45
N VAL A 39 -4.99 -6.68 -10.26
CA VAL A 39 -4.16 -6.22 -11.39
C VAL A 39 -5.01 -5.57 -12.48
N ARG A 40 -6.17 -6.15 -12.81
CA ARG A 40 -7.11 -5.53 -13.75
C ARG A 40 -7.58 -4.18 -13.25
N GLY A 41 -7.88 -4.04 -11.97
CA GLY A 41 -8.24 -2.76 -11.35
C GLY A 41 -7.21 -1.66 -11.59
N ALA A 42 -5.93 -1.93 -11.32
CA ALA A 42 -4.86 -0.95 -11.58
C ALA A 42 -4.64 -0.67 -13.07
N LYS A 43 -4.77 -1.67 -13.94
CA LYS A 43 -4.67 -1.46 -15.40
C LYS A 43 -5.80 -0.59 -15.93
N THR A 44 -7.04 -0.86 -15.52
CA THR A 44 -8.20 -0.04 -15.88
C THR A 44 -8.03 1.39 -15.38
N LEU A 45 -7.51 1.62 -14.17
CA LEU A 45 -7.14 2.96 -13.73
C LEU A 45 -6.20 3.63 -14.75
N LEU A 46 -5.10 2.99 -15.11
CA LEU A 46 -4.10 3.58 -16.01
C LEU A 46 -4.64 3.84 -17.43
N GLU A 47 -5.50 2.95 -17.93
CA GLU A 47 -6.21 3.14 -19.19
C GLU A 47 -7.13 4.38 -19.12
N GLU A 48 -7.87 4.56 -18.04
CA GLU A 48 -8.74 5.74 -17.85
C GLU A 48 -7.96 7.03 -17.65
N LEU A 49 -6.89 7.00 -16.85
CA LEU A 49 -6.00 8.17 -16.66
C LEU A 49 -5.34 8.56 -17.99
N GLY A 50 -4.99 7.57 -18.83
CA GLY A 50 -4.33 7.78 -20.12
C GLY A 50 -5.20 8.49 -21.16
N LYS A 51 -6.52 8.58 -20.95
CA LYS A 51 -7.45 9.33 -21.83
C LYS A 51 -7.34 10.83 -21.65
N TYR A 52 -6.81 11.30 -20.52
CA TYR A 52 -6.80 12.71 -20.14
C TYR A 52 -5.39 13.19 -19.71
N PRO A 53 -4.36 13.05 -20.56
CA PRO A 53 -2.99 13.42 -20.21
C PRO A 53 -2.77 14.94 -20.07
N ASP A 54 -3.71 15.74 -20.57
CA ASP A 54 -3.56 17.18 -20.80
C ASP A 54 -4.46 18.02 -19.85
N ALA A 55 -4.75 17.50 -18.67
CA ALA A 55 -5.72 18.09 -17.75
C ALA A 55 -5.17 19.27 -16.89
N GLY A 56 -3.86 19.42 -16.80
CA GLY A 56 -3.23 20.18 -15.72
C GLY A 56 -3.10 21.68 -15.92
N GLY A 57 -3.29 22.21 -17.14
CA GLY A 57 -3.10 23.64 -17.43
C GLY A 57 -1.65 24.12 -17.32
N ALA A 58 -1.42 25.39 -17.68
CA ALA A 58 -0.09 26.00 -17.69
C ALA A 58 0.27 26.69 -16.36
N GLY A 59 1.57 26.94 -16.16
CA GLY A 59 2.10 27.73 -15.05
C GLY A 59 2.91 26.94 -14.03
N THR A 60 3.74 27.66 -13.27
CA THR A 60 4.70 27.06 -12.33
C THR A 60 4.03 26.21 -11.24
N GLU A 61 2.87 26.66 -10.73
CA GLU A 61 2.12 25.98 -9.67
C GLU A 61 1.41 24.73 -10.19
N ALA A 62 0.89 24.77 -11.42
CA ALA A 62 0.34 23.61 -12.12
C ALA A 62 1.43 22.55 -12.37
N GLU A 63 2.62 22.95 -12.80
CA GLU A 63 3.77 22.05 -12.98
C GLU A 63 4.26 21.42 -11.66
N LYS A 64 4.25 22.17 -10.55
CA LYS A 64 4.54 21.62 -9.22
C LYS A 64 3.51 20.57 -8.83
N PHE A 65 2.23 20.87 -9.03
CA PHE A 65 1.14 19.94 -8.74
C PHE A 65 1.26 18.66 -9.58
N ALA A 66 1.44 18.77 -10.89
CA ALA A 66 1.58 17.63 -11.81
C ALA A 66 2.74 16.71 -11.41
N ARG A 67 3.90 17.28 -11.03
CA ARG A 67 5.04 16.51 -10.52
C ARG A 67 4.70 15.78 -9.22
N ALA A 68 4.02 16.44 -8.28
CA ALA A 68 3.60 15.82 -7.03
C ALA A 68 2.60 14.68 -7.29
N TYR A 69 1.58 14.92 -8.12
CA TYR A 69 0.60 13.93 -8.54
C TYR A 69 1.26 12.68 -9.14
N LYS A 70 2.17 12.87 -10.10
CA LYS A 70 2.89 11.77 -10.75
C LYS A 70 3.74 10.98 -9.77
N LYS A 71 4.48 11.67 -8.89
CA LYS A 71 5.32 11.05 -7.86
C LYS A 71 4.48 10.19 -6.92
N ILE A 72 3.40 10.74 -6.38
CA ILE A 72 2.53 10.08 -5.41
C ILE A 72 1.78 8.91 -6.04
N GLY A 73 1.18 9.12 -7.21
CA GLY A 73 0.51 8.04 -7.94
C GLY A 73 1.48 6.92 -8.32
N SER A 74 2.74 7.23 -8.66
CA SER A 74 3.74 6.20 -8.99
C SER A 74 4.08 5.36 -7.76
N ARG A 75 4.29 6.00 -6.60
CA ARG A 75 4.48 5.28 -5.33
C ARG A 75 3.23 4.45 -4.99
N TRP A 76 2.03 4.97 -5.24
CA TRP A 76 0.78 4.21 -5.06
C TRP A 76 0.75 2.94 -5.92
N LEU A 77 1.15 3.01 -7.20
CA LEU A 77 1.26 1.83 -8.07
C LEU A 77 2.30 0.83 -7.57
N GLU A 78 3.43 1.30 -7.07
CA GLU A 78 4.47 0.42 -6.50
C GLU A 78 3.94 -0.33 -5.27
N VAL A 79 3.23 0.36 -4.37
CA VAL A 79 2.58 -0.26 -3.21
C VAL A 79 1.51 -1.26 -3.67
N TRP A 80 0.69 -0.89 -4.66
CA TRP A 80 -0.33 -1.78 -5.23
C TRP A 80 0.29 -3.06 -5.78
N GLY A 81 1.29 -2.94 -6.65
CA GLY A 81 1.99 -4.08 -7.25
C GLY A 81 2.61 -5.02 -6.22
N ARG A 82 3.22 -4.47 -5.16
CA ARG A 82 3.78 -5.27 -4.06
C ARG A 82 2.72 -5.99 -3.23
N SER A 83 1.59 -5.33 -2.97
CA SER A 83 0.49 -5.92 -2.18
C SER A 83 -0.10 -7.18 -2.85
N VAL A 84 -0.03 -7.26 -4.17
CA VAL A 84 -0.53 -8.38 -4.99
C VAL A 84 0.30 -9.66 -4.82
N LEU A 85 1.60 -9.57 -4.47
CA LEU A 85 2.49 -10.73 -4.40
C LEU A 85 2.13 -11.71 -3.27
N SER A 86 1.83 -11.17 -2.09
CA SER A 86 1.44 -11.96 -0.92
C SER A 86 0.20 -12.83 -1.21
N VAL A 87 -0.76 -12.28 -1.96
CA VAL A 87 -1.99 -12.98 -2.39
C VAL A 87 -1.65 -14.21 -3.23
N GLY A 88 -0.76 -14.07 -4.22
CA GLY A 88 -0.28 -15.20 -5.02
C GLY A 88 0.45 -16.24 -4.17
N GLY A 89 1.26 -15.79 -3.21
CA GLY A 89 1.94 -16.67 -2.26
C GLY A 89 0.97 -17.49 -1.42
N VAL A 90 -0.11 -16.89 -0.93
CA VAL A 90 -1.14 -17.60 -0.17
C VAL A 90 -1.82 -18.68 -1.00
N ALA A 91 -2.18 -18.36 -2.25
CA ALA A 91 -2.79 -19.34 -3.13
C ALA A 91 -1.87 -20.54 -3.35
N VAL A 92 -0.58 -20.30 -3.60
CA VAL A 92 0.41 -21.38 -3.75
C VAL A 92 0.56 -22.18 -2.46
N GLY A 93 0.70 -21.52 -1.31
CA GLY A 93 0.85 -22.18 -0.01
C GLY A 93 -0.32 -23.12 0.29
N PHE A 94 -1.57 -22.69 0.12
CA PHE A 94 -2.73 -23.56 0.33
C PHE A 94 -2.74 -24.81 -0.56
N THR A 95 -2.36 -24.68 -1.84
CA THR A 95 -2.27 -25.83 -2.75
C THR A 95 -1.16 -26.78 -2.33
N GLU A 96 0.01 -26.25 -1.95
CA GLU A 96 1.14 -27.05 -1.47
C GLU A 96 0.83 -27.78 -0.18
N THR A 97 0.17 -27.12 0.77
CA THR A 97 -0.27 -27.73 2.03
C THR A 97 -1.22 -28.89 1.76
N ALA A 98 -2.24 -28.69 0.92
CA ALA A 98 -3.18 -29.75 0.55
C ALA A 98 -2.48 -30.93 -0.15
N ASN A 99 -1.56 -30.65 -1.08
CA ASN A 99 -0.79 -31.67 -1.77
C ASN A 99 0.19 -32.44 -0.84
N ALA A 100 0.80 -31.75 0.12
CA ALA A 100 1.64 -32.38 1.13
C ALA A 100 0.80 -33.28 2.04
N TYR A 101 -0.39 -32.83 2.43
CA TYR A 101 -1.33 -33.59 3.23
C TYR A 101 -1.76 -34.90 2.56
N THR A 102 -2.20 -34.84 1.29
CA THR A 102 -2.63 -36.05 0.57
C THR A 102 -1.49 -37.03 0.32
N ARG A 103 -0.25 -36.56 0.15
CA ARG A 103 0.94 -37.42 0.09
C ARG A 103 1.21 -38.10 1.43
N ALA A 104 1.13 -37.36 2.53
CA ALA A 104 1.32 -37.90 3.87
C ALA A 104 0.25 -38.95 4.21
N ASP A 105 -1.01 -38.68 3.88
CA ASP A 105 -2.12 -39.63 4.09
C ASP A 105 -1.94 -40.91 3.24
N ALA A 106 -1.61 -40.77 1.96
CA ALA A 106 -1.35 -41.93 1.09
C ALA A 106 -0.14 -42.76 1.55
N ALA A 107 0.88 -42.13 2.12
CA ALA A 107 2.04 -42.82 2.68
C ALA A 107 1.72 -43.54 3.99
N ALA A 108 0.84 -42.98 4.83
CA ALA A 108 0.37 -43.60 6.07
C ALA A 108 -0.63 -44.75 5.81
N HIS A 109 -1.42 -44.66 4.74
CA HIS A 109 -2.48 -45.62 4.40
C HIS A 109 -2.32 -46.16 2.95
N PRO A 110 -1.24 -46.92 2.67
CA PRO A 110 -0.95 -47.37 1.31
C PRO A 110 -2.02 -48.33 0.79
N THR A 111 -2.71 -47.93 -0.29
CA THR A 111 -3.67 -48.77 -1.01
C THR A 111 -3.13 -49.09 -2.41
N PRO A 112 -3.00 -50.38 -2.80
CA PRO A 112 -2.49 -50.75 -4.12
C PRO A 112 -3.25 -50.06 -5.26
N GLY A 113 -2.53 -49.39 -6.17
CA GLY A 113 -3.09 -48.70 -7.34
C GLY A 113 -3.71 -47.32 -7.07
N LYS A 114 -3.78 -46.85 -5.82
CA LYS A 114 -4.27 -45.51 -5.48
C LYS A 114 -3.10 -44.56 -5.24
N THR A 115 -2.94 -43.56 -6.10
CA THR A 115 -1.97 -42.47 -5.90
C THR A 115 -2.60 -41.33 -5.11
N ALA A 116 -1.78 -40.58 -4.38
CA ALA A 116 -2.23 -39.34 -3.74
C ALA A 116 -2.81 -38.38 -4.78
N GLU A 117 -3.99 -37.79 -4.51
CA GLU A 117 -4.52 -36.72 -5.36
C GLU A 117 -3.62 -35.49 -5.23
N GLN A 118 -3.25 -34.90 -6.36
CA GLN A 118 -2.40 -33.71 -6.43
C GLN A 118 -3.04 -32.70 -7.38
N ARG A 119 -2.94 -31.41 -7.05
CA ARG A 119 -3.32 -30.31 -7.95
C ARG A 119 -2.08 -29.51 -8.34
N PRO A 120 -1.98 -29.03 -9.60
CA PRO A 120 -0.91 -28.10 -9.97
C PRO A 120 -1.03 -26.81 -9.15
N ARG A 121 0.10 -26.13 -8.90
CA ARG A 121 0.08 -24.79 -8.33
C ARG A 121 -0.77 -23.87 -9.23
N PRO A 122 -1.59 -22.96 -8.65
CA PRO A 122 -2.31 -21.98 -9.44
C PRO A 122 -1.33 -21.06 -10.18
N ALA A 123 -1.73 -20.58 -11.35
CA ALA A 123 -0.99 -19.53 -12.05
C ALA A 123 -1.14 -18.22 -11.27
N VAL A 124 -0.02 -17.68 -10.80
CA VAL A 124 0.03 -16.48 -9.96
C VAL A 124 1.21 -15.60 -10.36
N ILE A 125 1.13 -14.34 -9.97
CA ILE A 125 2.18 -13.33 -10.03
C ILE A 125 3.04 -13.48 -8.78
N ASP A 126 4.29 -13.86 -8.95
CA ASP A 126 5.28 -14.08 -7.90
C ASP A 126 6.38 -13.01 -7.86
N LYS A 127 6.33 -12.06 -8.79
CA LYS A 127 7.25 -10.91 -8.92
C LYS A 127 6.46 -9.64 -9.17
N ASP A 128 7.01 -8.50 -8.75
CA ASP A 128 6.39 -7.19 -8.90
C ASP A 128 5.80 -7.02 -10.32
N PRO A 129 4.47 -6.88 -10.46
CA PRO A 129 3.85 -6.78 -11.77
C PRO A 129 4.25 -5.45 -12.42
N ASN A 130 4.58 -5.49 -13.71
CA ASN A 130 4.73 -4.28 -14.49
C ASN A 130 3.34 -3.71 -14.80
N LEU A 131 2.90 -2.77 -13.97
CA LEU A 131 1.61 -2.09 -14.14
C LEU A 131 1.68 -0.95 -15.15
N GLY A 132 2.87 -0.43 -15.47
CA GLY A 132 3.06 0.78 -16.27
C GLY A 132 3.37 2.00 -15.39
N SER A 133 3.08 3.19 -15.90
CA SER A 133 3.37 4.46 -15.22
C SER A 133 2.13 5.34 -15.14
N ILE A 134 2.00 6.09 -14.05
CA ILE A 134 0.99 7.15 -13.96
C ILE A 134 1.21 8.16 -15.09
N PRO A 135 0.19 8.41 -15.93
CA PRO A 135 0.23 9.47 -16.92
C PRO A 135 0.51 10.82 -16.25
N ASP A 136 1.27 11.66 -16.94
CA ASP A 136 1.37 13.06 -16.53
C ASP A 136 0.02 13.75 -16.71
N ILE A 137 -0.25 14.77 -15.91
CA ILE A 137 -1.39 15.68 -16.09
C ILE A 137 -0.83 17.01 -16.57
N LYS A 138 -0.18 16.98 -17.73
CA LYS A 138 0.52 18.14 -18.28
C LYS A 138 -0.48 19.12 -18.91
N TRP A 139 0.06 20.21 -19.43
CA TRP A 139 -0.64 21.05 -20.38
C TRP A 139 -0.64 20.38 -21.77
N GLY A 140 -1.79 20.40 -22.48
CA GLY A 140 -1.93 19.91 -23.86
C GLY A 140 -2.30 20.97 -24.88
N ASP A 141 -2.32 20.57 -26.16
CA ASP A 141 -2.35 21.49 -27.30
C ASP A 141 -3.67 22.26 -27.50
N ASP A 142 -4.73 21.94 -26.74
CA ASP A 142 -6.01 22.66 -26.79
C ASP A 142 -5.99 23.82 -25.78
N ASP A 143 -6.10 25.05 -26.29
CA ASP A 143 -5.94 26.27 -25.51
C ASP A 143 -7.26 26.84 -24.98
N GLY A 144 -8.41 26.24 -25.34
CA GLY A 144 -9.76 26.58 -24.84
C GLY A 144 -10.16 28.06 -24.99
N GLY A 145 -9.32 28.87 -25.63
CA GLY A 145 -9.42 30.32 -25.66
C GLY A 145 -10.48 30.77 -26.64
N ASP A 146 -10.64 30.03 -27.74
CA ASP A 146 -11.56 30.37 -28.81
C ASP A 146 -13.03 30.43 -28.36
N ASP A 147 -13.43 29.57 -27.42
CA ASP A 147 -14.80 29.56 -26.89
C ASP A 147 -15.05 30.75 -25.93
N ILE A 148 -14.08 31.09 -25.09
CA ILE A 148 -14.16 32.30 -24.25
C ILE A 148 -14.23 33.53 -25.15
N LEU A 149 -13.31 33.66 -26.11
CA LEU A 149 -13.21 34.79 -27.03
C LEU A 149 -14.47 34.94 -27.89
N ARG A 150 -15.05 33.84 -28.38
CA ARG A 150 -16.33 33.86 -29.10
C ARG A 150 -17.45 34.39 -28.21
N GLY A 151 -17.57 33.88 -26.98
CA GLY A 151 -18.58 34.32 -26.02
C GLY A 151 -18.44 35.79 -25.61
N LEU A 152 -17.24 36.36 -25.55
CA LEU A 152 -17.01 37.78 -25.24
C LEU A 152 -17.63 38.75 -26.27
N MET A 153 -17.83 38.30 -27.50
CA MET A 153 -18.30 39.12 -28.62
C MET A 153 -19.77 38.87 -29.00
N GLU A 154 -20.43 37.89 -28.38
CA GLU A 154 -21.83 37.58 -28.64
C GLU A 154 -22.75 38.74 -28.23
N GLY A 155 -23.64 39.15 -29.13
CA GLY A 155 -24.61 40.23 -28.89
C GLY A 155 -24.10 41.66 -29.17
N MET A 156 -22.84 41.84 -29.60
CA MET A 156 -22.32 43.15 -30.03
C MET A 156 -22.68 43.48 -31.49
N PRO A 157 -22.99 44.75 -31.85
CA PRO A 157 -23.17 45.15 -33.24
C PRO A 157 -21.91 44.90 -34.08
N GLU A 158 -22.06 44.51 -35.35
CA GLU A 158 -20.93 44.10 -36.22
C GLU A 158 -19.82 45.15 -36.31
N ILE A 159 -20.16 46.44 -36.46
CA ILE A 159 -19.17 47.52 -36.55
C ILE A 159 -18.33 47.67 -35.26
N VAL A 160 -18.91 47.37 -34.09
CA VAL A 160 -18.22 47.42 -32.79
C VAL A 160 -17.38 46.16 -32.59
N ARG A 161 -17.91 45.00 -33.01
CA ARG A 161 -17.19 43.73 -32.99
C ARG A 161 -15.92 43.80 -33.84
N ASP A 162 -16.00 44.35 -35.06
CA ASP A 162 -14.86 44.44 -35.97
C ASP A 162 -13.74 45.35 -35.42
N LEU A 163 -14.10 46.35 -34.61
CA LEU A 163 -13.15 47.22 -33.90
C LEU A 163 -12.48 46.53 -32.70
N LEU A 164 -13.20 45.69 -31.96
CA LEU A 164 -12.69 45.05 -30.73
C LEU A 164 -12.05 43.67 -30.97
N HIS A 165 -12.41 42.97 -32.04
CA HIS A 165 -11.92 41.63 -32.37
C HIS A 165 -10.38 41.52 -32.43
N PRO A 166 -9.62 42.49 -32.98
CA PRO A 166 -8.16 42.45 -32.95
C PRO A 166 -7.57 42.49 -31.53
N LEU A 167 -8.25 43.15 -30.59
CA LEU A 167 -7.79 43.29 -29.19
C LEU A 167 -8.03 42.00 -28.39
N CYS A 168 -9.11 41.28 -28.70
CA CYS A 168 -9.45 39.98 -28.12
C CYS A 168 -8.30 38.96 -28.27
N LYS A 169 -7.50 39.02 -29.34
CA LYS A 169 -6.34 38.13 -29.52
C LYS A 169 -5.20 38.35 -28.52
N HIS A 170 -5.26 39.41 -27.72
CA HIS A 170 -4.21 39.79 -26.78
C HIS A 170 -4.69 39.88 -25.32
N VAL A 171 -5.97 39.60 -25.03
CA VAL A 171 -6.53 39.77 -23.68
C VAL A 171 -5.92 38.83 -22.63
N PHE A 172 -5.56 37.60 -23.02
CA PHE A 172 -4.86 36.66 -22.12
C PHE A 172 -3.40 37.02 -21.88
N ARG A 173 -2.85 38.04 -22.57
CA ARG A 173 -1.48 38.56 -22.35
C ARG A 173 -1.43 39.67 -21.29
N VAL A 174 -2.55 39.99 -20.65
CA VAL A 174 -2.65 41.10 -19.69
C VAL A 174 -2.44 40.62 -18.25
N GLY A 175 -1.50 41.27 -17.56
CA GLY A 175 -1.19 40.93 -16.17
C GLY A 175 -0.65 39.50 -16.03
N ARG A 176 -0.95 38.86 -14.90
CA ARG A 176 -0.53 37.50 -14.57
C ARG A 176 -1.39 36.42 -15.20
N VAL A 177 -2.42 36.76 -15.97
CA VAL A 177 -3.27 35.77 -16.66
C VAL A 177 -2.45 34.92 -17.63
N ALA A 178 -1.45 35.53 -18.27
CA ALA A 178 -0.50 34.85 -19.14
C ALA A 178 0.35 33.80 -18.41
N ASP A 179 0.53 33.93 -17.09
CA ASP A 179 1.35 33.00 -16.30
C ASP A 179 0.66 31.64 -16.12
N VAL A 180 -0.67 31.59 -16.28
CA VAL A 180 -1.50 30.40 -16.02
C VAL A 180 -2.36 30.01 -17.23
N TYR A 181 -2.19 30.69 -18.36
CA TYR A 181 -2.89 30.40 -19.60
C TYR A 181 -2.03 29.48 -20.51
N PRO A 182 -2.62 28.46 -21.13
CA PRO A 182 -4.03 28.09 -21.06
C PRO A 182 -4.41 27.37 -19.76
N TYR A 183 -5.70 27.49 -19.42
CA TYR A 183 -6.24 27.05 -18.14
C TYR A 183 -6.37 25.51 -18.09
N PRO A 184 -6.47 24.93 -16.88
CA PRO A 184 -6.71 23.49 -16.73
C PRO A 184 -8.07 23.05 -17.26
N GLU A 185 -8.12 21.83 -17.81
CA GLU A 185 -9.36 21.22 -18.32
C GLU A 185 -10.19 20.60 -17.19
N GLN A 186 -11.14 21.37 -16.67
CA GLN A 186 -11.99 20.99 -15.53
C GLN A 186 -12.73 19.65 -15.71
N HIS A 187 -13.20 19.35 -16.93
CA HIS A 187 -13.92 18.11 -17.22
C HIS A 187 -12.99 16.89 -17.19
N TYR A 188 -11.73 17.08 -17.59
CA TYR A 188 -10.71 16.05 -17.58
C TYR A 188 -10.27 15.78 -16.14
N LEU A 189 -9.99 16.83 -15.36
CA LEU A 189 -9.69 16.72 -13.92
C LEU A 189 -10.80 15.99 -13.16
N ASN A 190 -12.07 16.28 -13.45
CA ASN A 190 -13.20 15.58 -12.85
C ASN A 190 -13.29 14.10 -13.28
N SER A 191 -12.95 13.78 -14.53
CA SER A 191 -12.90 12.40 -15.02
C SER A 191 -11.76 11.59 -14.37
N LEU A 192 -10.60 12.23 -14.16
CA LEU A 192 -9.49 11.65 -13.41
C LEU A 192 -9.89 11.39 -11.95
N CYS A 193 -10.61 12.33 -11.30
CA CYS A 193 -11.17 12.15 -9.96
C CYS A 193 -12.03 10.88 -9.87
N HIS A 194 -13.00 10.69 -10.77
CA HIS A 194 -13.84 9.48 -10.77
C HIS A 194 -13.03 8.20 -10.98
N SER A 195 -11.98 8.25 -11.80
CA SER A 195 -11.12 7.09 -12.05
C SER A 195 -10.38 6.66 -10.77
N TRP A 196 -9.88 7.63 -9.99
CA TRP A 196 -9.27 7.37 -8.68
C TRP A 196 -10.28 6.86 -7.63
N MET A 197 -11.52 7.37 -7.62
CA MET A 197 -12.56 6.80 -6.76
C MET A 197 -12.90 5.35 -7.11
N ASN A 198 -12.96 5.01 -8.40
CA ASN A 198 -13.27 3.65 -8.83
C ASN A 198 -12.20 2.63 -8.40
N VAL A 199 -10.92 3.03 -8.44
CA VAL A 199 -9.84 2.14 -7.99
C VAL A 199 -9.80 1.99 -6.46
N SER A 200 -10.22 3.00 -5.70
CA SER A 200 -10.31 2.89 -4.24
C SER A 200 -11.33 1.81 -3.82
N VAL A 201 -12.47 1.75 -4.51
CA VAL A 201 -13.49 0.69 -4.33
C VAL A 201 -12.91 -0.69 -4.64
N THR A 202 -12.07 -0.79 -5.68
CA THR A 202 -11.42 -2.06 -6.05
C THR A 202 -10.52 -2.59 -4.93
N ALA A 203 -9.79 -1.70 -4.25
CA ALA A 203 -8.93 -2.08 -3.11
C ALA A 203 -9.75 -2.72 -1.98
N SER A 204 -10.89 -2.11 -1.62
CA SER A 204 -11.79 -2.64 -0.58
C SER A 204 -12.41 -3.98 -0.97
N LEU A 205 -12.92 -4.10 -2.20
CA LEU A 205 -13.55 -5.33 -2.67
C LEU A 205 -12.58 -6.51 -2.69
N GLY A 206 -11.32 -6.30 -3.08
CA GLY A 206 -10.30 -7.36 -3.08
C GLY A 206 -10.02 -7.89 -1.66
N ALA A 207 -10.03 -7.03 -0.66
CA ALA A 207 -9.84 -7.40 0.74
C ALA A 207 -10.98 -8.28 1.29
N ASP A 208 -12.22 -7.87 1.00
CA ASP A 208 -13.42 -8.56 1.43
C ASP A 208 -13.51 -9.94 0.78
N GLN A 209 -13.26 -10.02 -0.53
CA GLN A 209 -13.28 -11.29 -1.27
C GLN A 209 -12.17 -12.24 -0.80
N LEU A 210 -10.98 -11.73 -0.44
CA LEU A 210 -9.93 -12.57 0.14
C LEU A 210 -10.31 -13.08 1.53
N THR A 211 -10.90 -12.24 2.37
CA THR A 211 -11.40 -12.68 3.69
C THR A 211 -12.48 -13.74 3.54
N GLN A 212 -13.40 -13.59 2.58
CA GLN A 212 -14.43 -14.59 2.27
C GLN A 212 -13.82 -15.90 1.73
N ALA A 213 -12.77 -15.83 0.90
CA ALA A 213 -12.08 -17.00 0.39
C ALA A 213 -11.41 -17.82 1.51
N VAL A 214 -10.85 -17.17 2.52
CA VAL A 214 -10.27 -17.82 3.71
C VAL A 214 -11.36 -18.30 4.68
N GLY A 215 -12.50 -17.61 4.72
CA GLY A 215 -13.65 -18.00 5.53
C GLY A 215 -14.15 -19.42 5.27
N VAL A 216 -13.99 -19.95 4.05
CA VAL A 216 -14.43 -21.32 3.70
C VAL A 216 -13.68 -22.43 4.43
N ILE A 217 -12.49 -22.13 4.96
CA ILE A 217 -11.64 -23.04 5.74
C ILE A 217 -11.54 -22.60 7.20
N THR A 218 -12.46 -21.73 7.66
CA THR A 218 -12.46 -21.14 9.00
C THR A 218 -13.72 -21.53 9.77
N ASN A 219 -13.56 -21.95 11.02
CA ASN A 219 -14.70 -22.20 11.89
C ASN A 219 -15.18 -20.92 12.59
N HIS A 220 -16.13 -20.22 11.98
CA HIS A 220 -16.67 -18.96 12.52
C HIS A 220 -17.42 -19.12 13.86
N GLN A 221 -17.80 -20.34 14.25
CA GLN A 221 -18.47 -20.58 15.54
C GLN A 221 -17.46 -20.64 16.71
N GLN A 222 -16.16 -20.77 16.42
CA GLN A 222 -15.11 -20.77 17.42
C GLN A 222 -14.35 -19.44 17.41
N ALA A 223 -14.44 -18.71 18.53
CA ALA A 223 -13.88 -17.36 18.65
C ALA A 223 -12.36 -17.30 18.40
N GLU A 224 -11.63 -18.36 18.79
CA GLU A 224 -10.20 -18.45 18.56
C GLU A 224 -9.87 -18.66 17.07
N TRP A 225 -10.68 -19.42 16.34
CA TRP A 225 -10.56 -19.61 14.89
C TRP A 225 -10.87 -18.34 14.10
N GLU A 226 -11.95 -17.65 14.46
CA GLU A 226 -12.27 -16.33 13.90
C GLU A 226 -11.12 -15.35 14.16
N ALA A 227 -10.50 -15.43 15.35
CA ALA A 227 -9.36 -14.59 15.69
C ALA A 227 -8.09 -14.93 14.89
N ALA A 228 -7.82 -16.21 14.67
CA ALA A 228 -6.71 -16.68 13.85
C ALA A 228 -6.89 -16.25 12.39
N MET A 229 -8.09 -16.40 11.82
CA MET A 229 -8.42 -15.93 10.47
C MET A 229 -8.21 -14.43 10.34
N ARG A 230 -8.71 -13.62 11.29
CA ARG A 230 -8.53 -12.16 11.26
C ARG A 230 -7.05 -11.76 11.34
N THR A 231 -6.28 -12.47 12.16
CA THR A 231 -4.82 -12.24 12.28
C THR A 231 -4.12 -12.59 10.97
N PHE A 232 -4.47 -13.73 10.37
CA PHE A 232 -3.96 -14.16 9.08
C PHE A 232 -4.27 -13.15 7.98
N CYS A 233 -5.55 -12.76 7.81
CA CYS A 233 -5.97 -11.77 6.83
C CYS A 233 -5.29 -10.40 7.06
N SER A 234 -5.14 -9.96 8.30
CA SER A 234 -4.40 -8.73 8.62
C SER A 234 -2.95 -8.82 8.16
N ALA A 235 -2.31 -9.96 8.39
CA ALA A 235 -0.92 -10.19 8.01
C ALA A 235 -0.71 -10.16 6.49
N LEU A 236 -1.70 -10.60 5.69
CA LEU A 236 -1.66 -10.51 4.22
C LEU A 236 -1.54 -9.07 3.72
N TRP A 237 -2.07 -8.12 4.49
CA TRP A 237 -2.13 -6.70 4.16
C TRP A 237 -1.15 -5.85 4.96
N GLY A 238 -0.02 -6.45 5.36
CA GLY A 238 1.08 -5.75 6.02
C GLY A 238 0.93 -5.61 7.54
N GLY A 239 -0.12 -6.19 8.13
CA GLY A 239 -0.20 -6.39 9.57
C GLY A 239 0.97 -7.26 10.08
N THR A 240 1.52 -6.92 11.24
CA THR A 240 2.61 -7.70 11.84
C THR A 240 2.44 -7.85 13.36
N ALA A 241 3.10 -8.85 13.93
CA ALA A 241 3.12 -9.07 15.38
C ALA A 241 3.77 -7.93 16.19
N TRP A 242 4.61 -7.12 15.53
CA TRP A 242 5.35 -6.01 16.13
C TRP A 242 4.80 -4.64 15.76
N GLY A 243 3.99 -4.54 14.71
CA GLY A 243 3.53 -3.28 14.17
C GLY A 243 2.93 -2.36 15.22
N GLN A 244 3.10 -1.06 15.02
CA GLN A 244 2.60 -0.01 15.89
C GLN A 244 1.62 0.87 15.12
N ARG A 245 0.90 1.75 15.82
CA ARG A 245 0.10 2.77 15.14
C ARG A 245 1.03 3.81 14.53
N GLN A 246 0.97 4.02 13.22
CA GLN A 246 1.82 4.95 12.47
C GLN A 246 1.03 5.62 11.35
N HIS A 247 1.27 6.90 11.12
CA HIS A 247 0.57 7.69 10.10
C HIS A 247 -0.97 7.62 10.17
N GLY A 248 -1.53 7.39 11.37
CA GLY A 248 -2.96 7.20 11.57
C GLY A 248 -3.46 5.76 11.44
N TYR A 249 -2.67 4.86 10.85
CA TYR A 249 -3.03 3.47 10.55
C TYR A 249 -2.57 2.47 11.64
N GLN A 250 -3.31 1.37 11.78
CA GLN A 250 -2.98 0.28 12.70
C GLN A 250 -2.22 -0.85 12.00
N TRP A 251 -0.91 -0.94 12.25
CA TRP A 251 -0.03 -1.95 11.65
C TRP A 251 0.11 -3.23 12.49
N ALA A 252 -0.40 -3.21 13.72
CA ALA A 252 -0.40 -4.39 14.59
C ALA A 252 -1.50 -5.38 14.16
N GLN A 253 -1.17 -6.67 14.02
CA GLN A 253 -2.17 -7.71 13.76
C GLN A 253 -3.01 -8.05 15.00
N THR A 254 -2.45 -7.81 16.19
CA THR A 254 -3.16 -7.90 17.47
C THR A 254 -2.84 -6.70 18.34
N ALA A 255 -3.79 -6.26 19.16
CA ALA A 255 -3.62 -5.14 20.07
C ALA A 255 -4.32 -5.40 21.41
N ASN A 256 -3.82 -4.72 22.45
CA ASN A 256 -4.54 -4.65 23.73
C ASN A 256 -5.55 -3.51 23.66
N SER A 257 -6.73 -3.71 24.25
CA SER A 257 -7.67 -2.63 24.54
C SER A 257 -7.25 -1.74 25.73
N GLY A 258 -6.23 -2.13 26.50
CA GLY A 258 -5.72 -1.39 27.66
C GLY A 258 -4.58 -2.12 28.40
N HIS A 259 -4.08 -1.53 29.48
CA HIS A 259 -3.05 -2.19 30.31
C HIS A 259 -3.62 -3.46 30.95
N GLY A 260 -2.90 -4.57 30.82
CA GLY A 260 -3.32 -5.87 31.37
C GLY A 260 -4.44 -6.59 30.61
N THR A 261 -4.94 -6.06 29.49
CA THR A 261 -5.95 -6.76 28.69
C THR A 261 -5.31 -7.74 27.69
N PRO A 262 -6.00 -8.85 27.34
CA PRO A 262 -5.52 -9.77 26.33
C PRO A 262 -5.34 -9.09 24.97
N ARG A 263 -4.33 -9.54 24.21
CA ARG A 263 -4.18 -9.16 22.81
C ARG A 263 -5.29 -9.80 21.99
N VAL A 264 -6.08 -8.97 21.32
CA VAL A 264 -7.11 -9.41 20.37
C VAL A 264 -6.72 -9.02 18.95
N PRO A 265 -7.15 -9.78 17.93
CA PRO A 265 -6.94 -9.41 16.53
C PRO A 265 -7.54 -8.03 16.24
N THR A 266 -6.78 -7.21 15.53
CA THR A 266 -7.24 -5.89 15.10
C THR A 266 -8.16 -5.98 13.89
N GLY A 267 -8.00 -7.03 13.07
CA GLY A 267 -8.63 -7.12 11.76
C GLY A 267 -8.17 -6.03 10.79
N SER A 268 -7.10 -5.29 11.10
CA SER A 268 -6.66 -4.18 10.28
C SER A 268 -6.02 -4.67 8.98
N GLN A 269 -6.26 -3.95 7.89
CA GLN A 269 -5.70 -4.23 6.56
C GLN A 269 -4.86 -3.02 6.10
N PRO A 270 -3.75 -2.70 6.78
CA PRO A 270 -3.16 -1.36 6.74
C PRO A 270 -2.65 -0.95 5.36
N VAL A 271 -2.05 -1.85 4.57
CA VAL A 271 -1.61 -1.52 3.19
C VAL A 271 -2.80 -1.15 2.31
N LEU A 272 -3.90 -1.89 2.38
CA LEU A 272 -5.10 -1.59 1.59
C LEU A 272 -5.81 -0.33 2.08
N ALA A 273 -5.85 -0.09 3.38
CA ALA A 273 -6.39 1.14 3.93
C ALA A 273 -5.62 2.37 3.39
N VAL A 274 -4.29 2.30 3.39
CA VAL A 274 -3.46 3.37 2.79
C VAL A 274 -3.75 3.52 1.29
N LEU A 275 -3.82 2.43 0.53
CA LEU A 275 -4.11 2.50 -0.91
C LEU A 275 -5.48 3.11 -1.20
N LYS A 276 -6.51 2.68 -0.47
CA LYS A 276 -7.87 3.20 -0.61
C LYS A 276 -7.92 4.69 -0.26
N ASP A 277 -7.47 5.06 0.94
CA ASP A 277 -7.57 6.43 1.45
C ASP A 277 -6.73 7.39 0.58
N THR A 278 -5.54 6.96 0.13
CA THR A 278 -4.73 7.74 -0.80
C THR A 278 -5.45 7.99 -2.12
N ALA A 279 -6.13 6.98 -2.68
CA ALA A 279 -6.88 7.14 -3.92
C ALA A 279 -8.09 8.08 -3.74
N ASP A 280 -8.81 7.97 -2.61
CA ASP A 280 -9.90 8.89 -2.26
C ASP A 280 -9.39 10.33 -2.06
N ASP A 281 -8.23 10.50 -1.44
CA ASP A 281 -7.60 11.81 -1.23
C ASP A 281 -7.12 12.43 -2.56
N ILE A 282 -6.49 11.64 -3.44
CA ILE A 282 -6.12 12.08 -4.79
C ILE A 282 -7.36 12.53 -5.56
N ALA A 283 -8.44 11.74 -5.54
CA ALA A 283 -9.69 12.08 -6.19
C ALA A 283 -10.25 13.42 -5.66
N THR A 284 -10.28 13.58 -4.33
CA THR A 284 -10.75 14.81 -3.68
C THR A 284 -9.90 16.01 -4.09
N ILE A 285 -8.57 15.87 -4.11
CA ILE A 285 -7.66 16.93 -4.52
C ILE A 285 -7.87 17.30 -6.01
N LEU A 286 -8.07 16.32 -6.89
CA LEU A 286 -8.34 16.58 -8.31
C LEU A 286 -9.70 17.26 -8.53
N ARG A 287 -10.72 16.92 -7.74
CA ARG A 287 -12.02 17.59 -7.77
C ARG A 287 -11.89 19.05 -7.34
N GLU A 288 -11.20 19.32 -6.24
CA GLU A 288 -10.94 20.70 -5.80
C GLU A 288 -10.09 21.47 -6.82
N TYR A 289 -9.18 20.80 -7.53
CA TYR A 289 -8.46 21.41 -8.63
C TYR A 289 -9.40 21.77 -9.79
N ALA A 290 -10.31 20.88 -10.18
CA ALA A 290 -11.32 21.16 -11.19
C ALA A 290 -12.21 22.36 -10.79
N GLU A 291 -12.64 22.43 -9.54
CA GLU A 291 -13.42 23.55 -8.99
C GLU A 291 -12.62 24.87 -9.05
N ALA A 292 -11.32 24.85 -8.73
CA ALA A 292 -10.44 26.02 -8.85
C ALA A 292 -10.25 26.47 -10.31
N ALA A 293 -10.22 25.53 -11.26
CA ALA A 293 -10.15 25.84 -12.69
C ALA A 293 -11.45 26.50 -13.21
N VAL A 294 -12.62 26.01 -12.77
CA VAL A 294 -13.93 26.63 -13.05
C VAL A 294 -13.96 28.07 -12.54
N ASP A 295 -13.54 28.28 -11.29
CA ASP A 295 -13.49 29.60 -10.66
C ASP A 295 -12.54 30.56 -11.40
N LEU A 296 -11.35 30.09 -11.78
CA LEU A 296 -10.38 30.87 -12.57
C LEU A 296 -10.99 31.29 -13.92
N ASN A 297 -11.57 30.33 -14.65
CA ASN A 297 -12.15 30.59 -15.97
C ASN A 297 -13.31 31.59 -15.88
N ARG A 298 -14.24 31.37 -14.95
CA ARG A 298 -15.38 32.28 -14.69
C ARG A 298 -14.92 33.68 -14.31
N ASP A 299 -14.06 33.80 -13.29
CA ASP A 299 -13.70 35.11 -12.73
C ASP A 299 -12.88 35.94 -13.72
N VAL A 300 -12.02 35.31 -14.55
CA VAL A 300 -11.33 36.00 -15.65
C VAL A 300 -12.31 36.37 -16.75
N LYS A 301 -13.18 35.44 -17.19
CA LYS A 301 -14.19 35.73 -18.20
C LYS A 301 -15.08 36.90 -17.79
N ASP A 302 -15.59 36.92 -16.58
CA ASP A 302 -16.45 38.00 -16.06
C ASP A 302 -15.75 39.37 -16.11
N GLU A 303 -14.46 39.40 -15.79
CA GLU A 303 -13.66 40.63 -15.86
C GLU A 303 -13.39 41.08 -17.30
N LEU A 304 -13.11 40.14 -18.20
CA LEU A 304 -12.97 40.40 -19.63
C LEU A 304 -14.30 40.86 -20.26
N ASP A 305 -15.42 40.20 -19.95
CA ASP A 305 -16.76 40.55 -20.41
C ASP A 305 -17.13 41.96 -19.93
N ARG A 306 -16.91 42.27 -18.65
CA ARG A 306 -17.14 43.61 -18.08
C ARG A 306 -16.35 44.69 -18.82
N ALA A 307 -15.06 44.43 -19.08
CA ALA A 307 -14.15 45.34 -19.78
C ALA A 307 -14.59 45.57 -21.24
N MET A 308 -14.88 44.47 -21.94
CA MET A 308 -15.34 44.47 -23.33
C MET A 308 -16.66 45.20 -23.52
N TRP A 309 -17.67 44.94 -22.68
CA TRP A 309 -18.96 45.62 -22.75
C TRP A 309 -18.88 47.10 -22.40
N LYS A 310 -17.96 47.49 -21.51
CA LYS A 310 -17.72 48.90 -21.23
C LYS A 310 -17.13 49.59 -22.46
N ALA A 311 -16.09 49.02 -23.07
CA ALA A 311 -15.49 49.57 -24.29
C ALA A 311 -16.49 49.65 -25.45
N ALA A 312 -17.33 48.62 -25.62
CA ALA A 312 -18.39 48.61 -26.64
C ALA A 312 -19.40 49.75 -26.43
N LYS A 313 -19.83 50.01 -25.19
CA LYS A 313 -20.74 51.12 -24.86
C LYS A 313 -20.10 52.47 -25.15
N ASP A 314 -18.85 52.66 -24.74
CA ASP A 314 -18.11 53.91 -24.98
C ASP A 314 -18.00 54.20 -26.50
N ILE A 315 -17.73 53.18 -27.32
CA ILE A 315 -17.72 53.29 -28.80
C ILE A 315 -19.11 53.66 -29.35
N ILE A 316 -20.17 53.01 -28.87
CA ILE A 316 -21.55 53.28 -29.32
C ILE A 316 -21.96 54.72 -28.96
N GLU A 317 -21.66 55.17 -27.75
CA GLU A 317 -21.94 56.54 -27.30
C GLU A 317 -21.17 57.58 -28.13
N ASP A 318 -19.91 57.31 -28.46
CA ASP A 318 -19.11 58.17 -29.33
C ASP A 318 -19.64 58.25 -30.76
N LEU A 319 -20.11 57.11 -31.32
CA LEU A 319 -20.75 57.07 -32.64
C LEU A 319 -22.11 57.79 -32.66
N ALA A 320 -22.82 57.87 -31.53
CA ALA A 320 -24.12 58.52 -31.40
C ALA A 320 -24.03 60.05 -31.19
N LYS A 321 -22.86 60.60 -30.83
CA LYS A 321 -22.68 62.04 -30.64
C LYS A 321 -22.80 62.79 -31.98
N PRO A 322 -23.54 63.90 -32.05
CA PRO A 322 -23.68 64.69 -33.27
C PRO A 322 -22.39 65.48 -33.55
N LYS A 323 -21.41 64.83 -34.16
CA LYS A 323 -20.31 65.46 -34.88
C LYS A 323 -20.10 64.74 -36.20
N ASP A 324 -19.72 65.54 -37.19
CA ASP A 324 -19.57 65.20 -38.61
C ASP A 324 -19.20 63.73 -38.82
N LEU A 325 -20.04 62.97 -39.53
CA LEU A 325 -19.91 61.52 -39.69
C LEU A 325 -18.51 61.14 -40.21
N LYS A 326 -17.83 62.05 -40.92
CA LYS A 326 -16.42 61.97 -41.36
C LYS A 326 -15.38 61.96 -40.22
N SER A 327 -15.66 62.62 -39.10
CA SER A 327 -14.79 62.65 -37.91
C SER A 327 -14.97 61.40 -37.03
N ALA A 328 -16.20 60.89 -36.93
CA ALA A 328 -16.49 59.61 -36.27
C ALA A 328 -15.94 58.43 -37.11
N LEU A 329 -16.13 58.48 -38.44
CA LEU A 329 -15.48 57.54 -39.35
C LEU A 329 -13.97 57.71 -39.32
N GLY A 330 -13.43 58.93 -39.20
CA GLY A 330 -11.99 59.23 -39.09
C GLY A 330 -11.35 58.71 -37.80
N ALA A 331 -12.08 58.75 -36.68
CA ALA A 331 -11.70 58.09 -35.43
C ALA A 331 -11.74 56.56 -35.58
N ALA A 332 -12.77 56.02 -36.25
CA ALA A 332 -12.85 54.60 -36.60
C ALA A 332 -11.78 54.18 -37.63
N THR A 333 -11.39 55.03 -38.59
CA THR A 333 -10.26 54.78 -39.52
C THR A 333 -8.91 54.97 -38.84
N SER A 334 -8.82 55.76 -37.76
CA SER A 334 -7.64 55.82 -36.91
C SER A 334 -7.48 54.56 -36.02
N LEU A 335 -8.59 53.87 -35.73
CA LEU A 335 -8.62 52.55 -35.09
C LEU A 335 -8.45 51.39 -36.08
N LEU A 336 -8.93 51.54 -37.33
CA LEU A 336 -8.88 50.53 -38.40
C LEU A 336 -7.82 50.81 -39.48
N GLY A 337 -6.83 51.65 -39.17
CA GLY A 337 -5.80 52.19 -40.08
C GLY A 337 -5.72 51.49 -41.44
N SER A 338 -6.19 52.16 -42.49
CA SER A 338 -5.90 51.80 -43.88
C SER A 338 -4.38 51.81 -44.07
N GLY A 339 -3.78 50.62 -44.00
CA GLY A 339 -2.33 50.42 -44.16
C GLY A 339 -1.69 49.80 -42.91
N ALA A 340 -1.66 48.46 -42.87
CA ALA A 340 -0.66 47.53 -42.33
C ALA A 340 0.31 47.90 -41.17
N GLY A 341 0.11 48.95 -40.35
CA GLY A 341 1.19 49.42 -39.46
C GLY A 341 0.83 50.15 -38.17
N LEU A 342 -0.44 50.38 -37.81
CA LEU A 342 -0.77 51.23 -36.66
C LEU A 342 -1.80 50.69 -35.65
N LEU A 343 -2.03 49.37 -35.62
CA LEU A 343 -2.83 48.71 -34.57
C LEU A 343 -1.96 48.13 -33.43
N LEU A 344 -0.63 48.22 -33.55
CA LEU A 344 0.34 47.68 -32.60
C LEU A 344 0.64 48.61 -31.40
N SER A 345 0.13 49.84 -31.37
CA SER A 345 0.54 50.86 -30.39
C SER A 345 -0.50 51.22 -29.33
N PHE A 346 -1.70 50.66 -29.36
CA PHE A 346 -2.65 50.85 -28.25
C PHE A 346 -2.50 49.71 -27.25
N ASP A 347 -2.03 50.05 -26.05
CA ASP A 347 -2.01 49.12 -24.92
C ASP A 347 -3.44 48.59 -24.70
N VAL A 348 -3.61 47.26 -24.82
CA VAL A 348 -4.89 46.55 -24.63
C VAL A 348 -5.54 46.97 -23.32
N LYS A 349 -4.74 47.23 -22.29
CA LYS A 349 -5.19 47.74 -21.00
C LYS A 349 -5.83 49.13 -21.10
N THR A 350 -5.30 50.00 -21.96
CA THR A 350 -5.81 51.36 -22.19
C THR A 350 -7.13 51.35 -22.94
N VAL A 351 -7.31 50.46 -23.94
CA VAL A 351 -8.55 50.39 -24.73
C VAL A 351 -9.66 49.63 -24.01
N LEU A 352 -9.33 48.53 -23.32
CA LEU A 352 -10.32 47.71 -22.62
C LEU A 352 -10.55 48.13 -21.16
N ASN A 353 -9.80 49.12 -20.64
CA ASN A 353 -9.86 49.57 -19.24
C ASN A 353 -9.88 48.36 -18.26
N LEU A 354 -8.96 47.42 -18.50
CA LEU A 354 -8.83 46.18 -17.75
C LEU A 354 -8.26 46.45 -16.36
N ASP A 355 -8.89 45.90 -15.33
CA ASP A 355 -8.37 45.96 -13.98
C ASP A 355 -7.28 44.90 -13.80
N THR A 356 -6.03 45.29 -14.12
CA THR A 356 -4.87 44.40 -13.96
C THR A 356 -4.68 43.96 -12.51
N ALA A 357 -5.03 44.79 -11.53
CA ALA A 357 -4.89 44.41 -10.12
C ALA A 357 -5.89 43.31 -9.76
N LYS A 358 -7.13 43.41 -10.24
CA LYS A 358 -8.15 42.37 -10.08
C LYS A 358 -7.77 41.07 -10.79
N LEU A 359 -7.32 41.13 -12.06
CA LEU A 359 -6.84 39.95 -12.80
C LEU A 359 -5.65 39.28 -12.07
N ASN A 360 -4.68 40.05 -11.59
CA ASN A 360 -3.57 39.53 -10.81
C ASN A 360 -4.04 38.89 -9.48
N GLY A 361 -5.07 39.47 -8.85
CA GLY A 361 -5.68 38.92 -7.63
C GLY A 361 -6.39 37.58 -7.87
N ILE A 362 -7.10 37.43 -9.00
CA ILE A 362 -7.73 36.16 -9.41
C ILE A 362 -6.66 35.09 -9.59
N VAL A 363 -5.60 35.38 -10.35
CA VAL A 363 -4.48 34.45 -10.55
C VAL A 363 -3.81 34.10 -9.23
N ALA A 364 -3.58 35.09 -8.35
CA ALA A 364 -3.00 34.84 -7.03
C ALA A 364 -3.85 33.90 -6.17
N LYS A 365 -5.19 34.07 -6.17
CA LYS A 365 -6.13 33.18 -5.48
C LYS A 365 -6.01 31.75 -6.03
N TYR A 366 -6.06 31.58 -7.34
CA TYR A 366 -5.91 30.28 -8.00
C TYR A 366 -4.57 29.62 -7.66
N THR A 367 -3.44 30.32 -7.83
CA THR A 367 -2.12 29.75 -7.51
C THR A 367 -1.97 29.39 -6.04
N GLY A 368 -2.58 30.17 -5.13
CA GLY A 368 -2.58 29.86 -3.70
C GLY A 368 -3.37 28.59 -3.36
N ILE A 369 -4.47 28.32 -4.07
CA ILE A 369 -5.20 27.06 -3.95
C ILE A 369 -4.32 25.90 -4.42
N LEU A 370 -3.68 26.01 -5.58
CA LEU A 370 -2.81 24.97 -6.14
C LEU A 370 -1.62 24.62 -5.23
N ASP A 371 -1.01 25.62 -4.59
CA ASP A 371 0.07 25.38 -3.60
C ASP A 371 -0.46 24.56 -2.40
N GLY A 372 -1.66 24.87 -1.92
CA GLY A 372 -2.33 24.11 -0.87
C GLY A 372 -2.65 22.67 -1.29
N LEU A 373 -3.17 22.48 -2.50
CA LEU A 373 -3.45 21.16 -3.08
C LEU A 373 -2.16 20.34 -3.28
N THR A 374 -1.08 20.97 -3.73
CA THR A 374 0.24 20.35 -3.90
C THR A 374 0.82 19.89 -2.57
N THR A 375 0.65 20.70 -1.52
CA THR A 375 1.07 20.35 -0.15
C THR A 375 0.32 19.12 0.35
N ARG A 376 -1.01 19.07 0.14
CA ARG A 376 -1.83 17.90 0.51
C ARG A 376 -1.46 16.66 -0.28
N MET A 377 -1.23 16.77 -1.59
CA MET A 377 -0.77 15.68 -2.45
C MET A 377 0.55 15.10 -1.91
N THR A 378 1.53 15.97 -1.63
CA THR A 378 2.85 15.55 -1.12
C THR A 378 2.77 14.88 0.25
N ALA A 379 1.83 15.29 1.11
CA ALA A 379 1.65 14.69 2.43
C ALA A 379 1.24 13.20 2.39
N LEU A 380 0.74 12.71 1.26
CA LEU A 380 0.38 11.30 1.04
C LEU A 380 1.62 10.38 0.95
N GLU A 381 2.82 10.92 0.78
CA GLU A 381 4.06 10.14 0.64
C GLU A 381 4.39 9.30 1.89
N GLY A 382 4.22 9.86 3.09
CA GLY A 382 4.58 9.19 4.34
C GLY A 382 3.82 7.86 4.55
N PRO A 383 2.47 7.87 4.53
CA PRO A 383 1.67 6.64 4.59
C PRO A 383 2.03 5.63 3.50
N LEU A 384 2.23 6.09 2.26
CA LEU A 384 2.58 5.25 1.12
C LEU A 384 3.96 4.57 1.28
N ASP A 385 4.97 5.30 1.76
CA ASP A 385 6.30 4.75 2.01
C ASP A 385 6.27 3.70 3.14
N GLU A 386 5.44 3.91 4.17
CA GLU A 386 5.23 2.90 5.21
C GLU A 386 4.55 1.65 4.63
N ALA A 387 3.51 1.82 3.81
CA ALA A 387 2.84 0.71 3.13
C ALA A 387 3.78 -0.05 2.18
N TYR A 388 4.65 0.64 1.46
CA TYR A 388 5.65 0.05 0.58
C TYR A 388 6.61 -0.87 1.33
N ARG A 389 7.06 -0.45 2.52
CA ARG A 389 7.94 -1.25 3.39
C ARG A 389 7.19 -2.42 4.02
N SER A 390 5.94 -2.22 4.40
CA SER A 390 5.13 -3.22 5.10
C SER A 390 4.50 -4.28 4.19
N ALA A 391 4.37 -4.02 2.89
CA ALA A 391 3.80 -4.96 1.93
C ALA A 391 4.53 -6.33 1.99
N PRO A 392 3.82 -7.45 2.28
CA PRO A 392 4.47 -8.74 2.40
C PRO A 392 4.95 -9.30 1.06
N LYS A 393 6.06 -10.04 1.07
CA LYS A 393 6.55 -10.78 -0.10
C LYS A 393 5.71 -12.02 -0.40
N PHE A 394 5.87 -12.53 -1.62
CA PHE A 394 5.35 -13.83 -2.04
C PHE A 394 5.72 -14.95 -1.05
N GLU A 395 6.99 -15.07 -0.66
CA GLU A 395 7.46 -16.15 0.23
C GLU A 395 6.87 -16.05 1.65
N ALA A 396 6.61 -14.82 2.13
CA ALA A 396 5.91 -14.63 3.39
C ALA A 396 4.44 -15.06 3.29
N GLY A 397 3.78 -14.79 2.16
CA GLY A 397 2.44 -15.28 1.86
C GLY A 397 2.36 -16.81 1.84
N VAL A 398 3.31 -17.46 1.14
CA VAL A 398 3.43 -18.93 1.10
C VAL A 398 3.59 -19.51 2.50
N ALA A 399 4.52 -18.98 3.30
CA ALA A 399 4.79 -19.48 4.65
C ALA A 399 3.59 -19.35 5.58
N ARG A 400 2.90 -18.20 5.57
CA ARG A 400 1.70 -17.99 6.39
C ARG A 400 0.56 -18.92 5.99
N ALA A 401 0.38 -19.15 4.68
CA ALA A 401 -0.64 -20.05 4.17
C ALA A 401 -0.36 -21.52 4.53
N HIS A 402 0.92 -21.93 4.57
CA HIS A 402 1.31 -23.22 5.13
C HIS A 402 0.87 -23.36 6.58
N GLY A 403 1.19 -22.38 7.42
CA GLY A 403 0.81 -22.39 8.84
C GLY A 403 -0.71 -22.46 9.05
N PHE A 404 -1.46 -21.52 8.45
CA PHE A 404 -2.92 -21.46 8.60
C PHE A 404 -3.63 -22.67 7.95
N GLY A 405 -3.19 -23.09 6.76
CA GLY A 405 -3.76 -24.24 6.06
C GLY A 405 -3.51 -25.57 6.78
N THR A 406 -2.31 -25.78 7.32
CA THR A 406 -1.99 -27.00 8.07
C THR A 406 -2.81 -27.07 9.35
N ARG A 407 -2.93 -25.93 10.04
CA ARG A 407 -3.79 -25.79 11.20
C ARG A 407 -5.25 -26.15 10.87
N ALA A 408 -5.78 -25.67 9.75
CA ALA A 408 -7.14 -25.98 9.29
C ALA A 408 -7.37 -27.47 9.05
N LEU A 409 -6.39 -28.17 8.51
CA LEU A 409 -6.49 -29.60 8.25
C LEU A 409 -6.36 -30.47 9.51
N GLU A 410 -5.57 -30.06 10.52
CA GLU A 410 -5.14 -30.93 11.62
C GLU A 410 -5.83 -30.62 12.97
N GLU A 411 -6.27 -29.40 13.24
CA GLU A 411 -6.67 -29.00 14.59
C GLU A 411 -7.91 -29.73 15.15
N PHE A 412 -8.79 -30.20 14.26
CA PHE A 412 -10.02 -30.91 14.64
C PHE A 412 -9.93 -32.43 14.51
N LYS A 413 -8.73 -32.96 14.22
CA LYS A 413 -8.49 -34.39 14.13
C LYS A 413 -7.96 -34.91 15.46
N ASP A 414 -8.32 -36.16 15.78
CA ASP A 414 -7.87 -36.83 17.00
C ASP A 414 -6.36 -37.07 16.99
N SER A 415 -5.78 -37.36 15.82
CA SER A 415 -4.36 -37.61 15.62
C SER A 415 -3.61 -36.35 15.20
N LYS A 416 -3.37 -35.44 16.14
CA LYS A 416 -2.58 -34.23 15.87
C LYS A 416 -1.10 -34.55 15.85
N VAL A 417 -0.44 -34.58 14.67
CA VAL A 417 0.99 -34.94 14.60
C VAL A 417 1.88 -33.79 14.11
N TRP A 418 2.47 -33.09 15.09
CA TRP A 418 3.23 -31.84 14.92
C TRP A 418 4.73 -32.02 14.75
N LEU A 419 5.28 -33.09 15.33
CA LEU A 419 6.67 -33.47 15.32
C LEU A 419 6.73 -34.99 15.50
N LYS A 420 7.42 -35.69 14.60
CA LYS A 420 7.57 -37.15 14.65
C LYS A 420 9.02 -37.53 14.90
N VAL A 421 9.22 -38.80 15.19
CA VAL A 421 10.53 -39.44 15.14
C VAL A 421 10.50 -40.46 14.01
N ASP A 422 11.41 -40.33 13.05
CA ASP A 422 11.53 -41.25 11.91
C ASP A 422 12.11 -42.61 12.33
N SER A 423 12.20 -43.55 11.39
CA SER A 423 12.78 -44.88 11.64
C SER A 423 14.26 -44.85 12.04
N ASN A 424 14.97 -43.76 11.77
CA ASN A 424 16.37 -43.56 12.13
C ASN A 424 16.52 -42.89 13.50
N GLY A 425 15.41 -42.57 14.16
CA GLY A 425 15.40 -41.83 15.41
C GLY A 425 15.55 -40.31 15.24
N ASN A 426 15.57 -39.78 14.04
CA ASN A 426 15.63 -38.33 13.81
C ASN A 426 14.24 -37.71 13.99
N TYR A 427 14.21 -36.47 14.45
CA TYR A 427 13.02 -35.65 14.39
C TYR A 427 12.63 -35.37 12.93
N ASP A 428 11.36 -35.55 12.62
CA ASP A 428 10.69 -35.22 11.37
C ASP A 428 9.69 -34.09 11.69
N LEU A 429 10.03 -32.88 11.27
CA LEU A 429 9.36 -31.65 11.66
C LEU A 429 8.38 -31.20 10.58
N ASN A 430 7.13 -30.99 10.98
CA ASN A 430 6.20 -30.15 10.22
C ASN A 430 6.19 -28.75 10.85
N LEU A 431 6.95 -27.82 10.27
CA LEU A 431 7.11 -26.48 10.85
C LEU A 431 5.80 -25.68 10.79
N ALA A 432 5.02 -25.84 9.72
CA ALA A 432 3.70 -25.22 9.58
C ALA A 432 2.75 -25.62 10.69
N ALA A 433 2.76 -26.88 11.07
CA ALA A 433 1.92 -27.42 12.13
C ALA A 433 2.31 -26.84 13.52
N ASN A 434 3.56 -26.39 13.70
CA ASN A 434 4.00 -25.72 14.92
C ASN A 434 3.65 -24.23 14.97
N GLU A 435 3.26 -23.61 13.85
CA GLU A 435 2.84 -22.21 13.84
C GLU A 435 1.57 -22.03 14.70
N TYR A 436 1.50 -20.94 15.47
CA TYR A 436 0.43 -20.62 16.44
C TYR A 436 0.33 -21.53 17.68
N MET A 437 0.94 -22.72 17.69
CA MET A 437 0.98 -23.55 18.90
C MET A 437 1.98 -23.05 19.92
N ALA A 438 1.59 -22.99 21.21
CA ALA A 438 2.49 -22.56 22.28
C ALA A 438 3.19 -21.21 22.00
N ASN A 439 2.50 -20.27 21.35
CA ASN A 439 3.06 -19.02 20.81
C ASN A 439 4.09 -19.22 19.68
N GLY A 440 3.89 -20.25 18.86
CA GLY A 440 4.60 -20.53 17.61
C GLY A 440 4.54 -19.36 16.64
N HIS A 441 5.67 -18.89 16.13
CA HIS A 441 5.71 -17.70 15.26
C HIS A 441 6.89 -17.65 14.29
N THR A 442 7.41 -18.81 13.89
CA THR A 442 8.53 -18.89 12.96
C THR A 442 8.10 -18.34 11.60
N LEU A 443 6.96 -18.79 11.08
CA LEU A 443 6.53 -18.48 9.72
C LEU A 443 6.11 -17.02 9.58
N ASP A 444 5.35 -16.50 10.54
CA ASP A 444 4.95 -15.09 10.49
C ASP A 444 6.11 -14.13 10.72
N LYS A 445 7.04 -14.40 11.66
CA LYS A 445 8.07 -13.42 12.03
C LYS A 445 9.43 -13.59 11.34
N HIS A 446 9.74 -14.77 10.82
CA HIS A 446 11.09 -15.14 10.42
C HIS A 446 11.19 -15.78 9.04
N VAL A 447 10.16 -15.67 8.19
CA VAL A 447 10.22 -16.18 6.81
C VAL A 447 9.84 -15.09 5.81
N GLY A 448 10.62 -14.99 4.73
CA GLY A 448 10.28 -14.18 3.56
C GLY A 448 10.23 -12.67 3.82
N LYS A 449 11.05 -12.14 4.73
CA LYS A 449 11.07 -10.70 5.04
C LYS A 449 12.02 -9.92 4.12
N THR A 450 11.70 -8.66 3.87
CA THR A 450 12.62 -7.71 3.21
C THR A 450 13.58 -7.12 4.24
N ASP A 451 14.70 -6.57 3.77
CA ASP A 451 15.65 -5.89 4.66
C ASP A 451 14.98 -4.72 5.39
N GLU A 452 14.09 -4.00 4.69
CA GLU A 452 13.30 -2.90 5.24
C GLU A 452 12.33 -3.39 6.33
N GLN A 453 11.68 -4.55 6.13
CA GLN A 453 10.81 -5.16 7.15
C GLN A 453 11.61 -5.62 8.38
N LEU A 454 12.83 -6.09 8.19
CA LEU A 454 13.71 -6.46 9.30
C LEU A 454 14.08 -5.21 10.13
N ALA A 455 14.44 -4.11 9.47
CA ALA A 455 14.71 -2.83 10.13
C ALA A 455 13.45 -2.23 10.79
N GLN A 456 12.29 -2.34 10.13
CA GLN A 456 11.00 -1.91 10.66
C GLN A 456 10.65 -2.64 11.96
N ARG A 457 10.92 -3.95 12.06
CA ARG A 457 10.74 -4.69 13.31
C ARG A 457 11.60 -4.13 14.45
N LEU A 458 12.85 -3.73 14.16
CA LEU A 458 13.72 -3.11 15.17
C LEU A 458 13.23 -1.72 15.58
N ARG A 459 12.64 -0.96 14.65
CA ARG A 459 11.95 0.31 14.92
C ARG A 459 10.75 0.13 15.84
N ASP A 460 9.93 -0.87 15.58
CA ASP A 460 8.64 -1.03 16.26
C ASP A 460 8.75 -1.74 17.61
N GLN A 461 9.82 -2.52 17.82
CA GLN A 461 10.07 -3.21 19.08
C GLN A 461 11.17 -2.51 19.89
N GLN A 462 10.93 -1.29 20.35
CA GLN A 462 11.91 -0.52 21.12
C GLN A 462 11.73 -0.61 22.63
N SER A 463 12.84 -0.56 23.38
CA SER A 463 12.83 -0.46 24.85
C SER A 463 12.64 0.97 25.35
N GLY A 464 12.68 1.95 24.44
CA GLY A 464 12.55 3.38 24.72
C GLY A 464 12.82 4.20 23.45
N GLY A 465 12.38 5.46 23.46
CA GLY A 465 12.51 6.36 22.32
C GLY A 465 13.95 6.82 22.01
N PRO A 466 14.11 7.72 21.02
CA PRO A 466 15.40 8.29 20.64
C PRO A 466 16.19 8.89 21.81
N THR A 467 17.50 8.63 21.83
CA THR A 467 18.46 9.22 22.76
C THR A 467 19.75 9.57 22.02
N THR A 468 20.66 10.35 22.61
CA THR A 468 21.98 10.64 22.01
C THR A 468 22.76 9.36 21.66
N ALA A 469 22.63 8.31 22.47
CA ALA A 469 23.29 7.03 22.21
C ALA A 469 22.53 6.15 21.20
N TRP A 470 21.23 6.37 21.03
CA TRP A 470 20.33 5.62 20.15
C TRP A 470 19.45 6.60 19.38
N PRO A 471 19.97 7.25 18.32
CA PRO A 471 19.27 8.32 17.62
C PRO A 471 17.93 7.85 17.01
N HIS A 472 17.82 6.55 16.70
CA HIS A 472 16.60 5.94 16.16
C HIS A 472 15.80 5.15 17.20
N GLY A 473 16.11 5.29 18.49
CA GLY A 473 15.56 4.46 19.59
C GLY A 473 16.29 3.13 19.74
N LYS A 474 16.29 2.55 20.95
CA LYS A 474 17.00 1.29 21.25
C LYS A 474 16.06 0.10 21.02
N PRO A 475 16.32 -0.79 20.05
CA PRO A 475 15.51 -1.99 19.89
C PRO A 475 15.59 -2.89 21.14
N MET A 476 14.52 -3.58 21.48
CA MET A 476 14.48 -4.70 22.42
C MET A 476 15.22 -5.91 21.85
N PRO A 477 14.85 -6.49 20.68
CA PRO A 477 15.57 -7.63 20.11
C PRO A 477 16.99 -7.24 19.70
N SER A 478 17.96 -8.14 19.89
CA SER A 478 19.36 -7.94 19.50
C SER A 478 19.56 -7.86 17.98
N SER A 479 18.65 -8.49 17.23
CA SER A 479 18.61 -8.50 15.78
C SER A 479 17.21 -8.88 15.30
N SER A 480 16.95 -8.63 14.03
CA SER A 480 15.77 -9.08 13.29
C SER A 480 16.27 -9.88 12.09
N SER A 481 15.72 -11.07 11.85
CA SER A 481 16.21 -11.97 10.81
C SER A 481 15.10 -12.80 10.19
N ALA A 482 15.33 -13.24 8.95
CA ALA A 482 14.40 -14.09 8.24
C ALA A 482 15.10 -15.11 7.32
N PHE A 483 14.59 -16.33 7.33
CA PHE A 483 14.84 -17.34 6.30
C PHE A 483 14.31 -16.85 4.95
N PRO A 484 14.90 -17.27 3.84
CA PRO A 484 14.45 -16.84 2.52
C PRO A 484 13.04 -17.33 2.18
N ASN A 485 12.68 -18.54 2.57
CA ASN A 485 11.38 -19.16 2.27
C ASN A 485 11.02 -20.26 3.30
N TYR A 486 9.80 -20.79 3.20
CA TYR A 486 9.26 -21.83 4.09
C TYR A 486 10.14 -23.09 4.11
N GLN A 487 10.47 -23.62 2.94
CA GLN A 487 11.25 -24.86 2.81
C GLN A 487 12.59 -24.76 3.55
N ARG A 488 13.33 -23.67 3.35
CA ARG A 488 14.61 -23.46 4.02
C ARG A 488 14.45 -23.31 5.53
N ALA A 489 13.36 -22.70 6.00
CA ALA A 489 13.07 -22.58 7.43
C ALA A 489 12.81 -23.95 8.07
N GLU A 490 12.03 -24.82 7.41
CA GLU A 490 11.75 -26.18 7.88
C GLU A 490 13.02 -27.03 7.91
N GLU A 491 13.74 -27.12 6.78
CA GLU A 491 14.98 -27.89 6.65
C GLU A 491 16.02 -27.51 7.72
N LEU A 492 16.26 -26.22 7.92
CA LEU A 492 17.27 -25.76 8.86
C LEU A 492 16.83 -25.90 10.32
N THR A 493 15.54 -25.79 10.59
CA THR A 493 15.01 -26.02 11.94
C THR A 493 15.10 -27.49 12.29
N GLU A 494 14.66 -28.38 11.41
CA GLU A 494 14.77 -29.83 11.59
C GLU A 494 16.23 -30.27 11.78
N ARG A 495 17.13 -29.79 10.93
CA ARG A 495 18.57 -30.04 11.07
C ARG A 495 19.10 -29.60 12.44
N ASN A 496 18.72 -28.40 12.90
CA ASN A 496 19.16 -27.88 14.19
C ASN A 496 18.69 -28.78 15.34
N LEU A 497 17.43 -29.22 15.30
CA LEU A 497 16.88 -30.18 16.27
C LEU A 497 17.65 -31.50 16.25
N ASN A 498 17.89 -32.06 15.06
CA ASN A 498 18.56 -33.34 14.91
C ASN A 498 20.02 -33.32 15.35
N LYS A 499 20.77 -32.26 15.04
CA LYS A 499 22.14 -32.09 15.55
C LYS A 499 22.20 -31.91 17.06
N ASN A 500 21.20 -31.24 17.63
CA ASN A 500 21.13 -30.99 19.07
C ASN A 500 20.35 -32.07 19.83
N LYS A 501 19.97 -33.19 19.19
CA LYS A 501 19.11 -34.22 19.79
C LYS A 501 19.61 -34.70 21.16
N ALA A 502 20.90 -35.03 21.27
CA ALA A 502 21.48 -35.47 22.55
C ALA A 502 21.42 -34.38 23.63
N ALA A 503 21.62 -33.11 23.26
CA ALA A 503 21.53 -31.98 24.18
C ALA A 503 20.08 -31.68 24.58
N ILE A 504 19.12 -31.84 23.66
CA ILE A 504 17.69 -31.74 23.94
C ILE A 504 17.27 -32.82 24.93
N GLU A 505 17.65 -34.08 24.68
CA GLU A 505 17.35 -35.18 25.60
C GLU A 505 18.00 -34.98 26.97
N ALA A 506 19.24 -34.49 27.02
CA ALA A 506 19.91 -34.19 28.28
C ALA A 506 19.24 -33.04 29.03
N TRP A 507 18.75 -32.02 28.33
CA TRP A 507 17.98 -30.93 28.94
C TRP A 507 16.64 -31.42 29.51
N ILE A 508 15.94 -32.30 28.78
CA ILE A 508 14.66 -32.86 29.22
C ILE A 508 14.85 -33.79 30.43
N LYS A 509 15.88 -34.65 30.43
CA LYS A 509 16.13 -35.67 31.46
C LYS A 509 16.96 -35.17 32.65
N GLY A 510 17.69 -34.07 32.50
CA GLY A 510 18.71 -33.63 33.44
C GLY A 510 18.15 -33.20 34.80
N PRO A 511 18.95 -33.18 35.89
CA PRO A 511 18.56 -32.62 37.17
C PRO A 511 18.80 -31.09 37.23
N PRO A 512 17.82 -30.28 37.68
CA PRO A 512 16.44 -30.66 37.97
C PRO A 512 15.66 -30.96 36.67
N PRO A 513 14.69 -31.90 36.69
CA PRO A 513 13.83 -32.15 35.55
C PRO A 513 13.16 -30.87 35.08
N VAL A 514 13.05 -30.72 33.76
CA VAL A 514 12.40 -29.57 33.14
C VAL A 514 10.91 -29.52 33.52
N SER A 515 10.39 -28.33 33.79
CA SER A 515 8.98 -28.09 34.10
C SER A 515 8.20 -27.72 32.84
N ASP A 516 6.91 -28.08 32.80
CA ASP A 516 6.03 -27.70 31.68
C ASP A 516 6.04 -26.19 31.46
N GLY A 517 6.26 -25.79 30.20
CA GLY A 517 6.36 -24.39 29.81
C GLY A 517 7.79 -23.83 29.75
N ASP A 518 8.78 -24.52 30.33
CA ASP A 518 10.19 -24.11 30.27
C ASP A 518 10.69 -24.03 28.82
N VAL A 519 11.51 -23.01 28.54
CA VAL A 519 12.00 -22.71 27.19
C VAL A 519 13.52 -22.83 27.14
N LYS A 520 14.04 -23.48 26.10
CA LYS A 520 15.48 -23.60 25.85
C LYS A 520 15.82 -23.30 24.39
N SER A 521 16.93 -22.58 24.20
CA SER A 521 17.51 -22.31 22.87
C SER A 521 18.57 -23.33 22.51
N PHE A 522 18.54 -23.77 21.26
CA PHE A 522 19.52 -24.64 20.62
C PHE A 522 20.03 -23.98 19.35
N HIS A 523 21.32 -24.16 19.09
CA HIS A 523 22.00 -23.46 18.01
C HIS A 523 22.68 -24.45 17.07
N ASP A 524 22.61 -24.19 15.78
CA ASP A 524 23.42 -24.84 14.76
C ASP A 524 24.04 -23.81 13.82
N LYS A 525 25.12 -24.22 13.17
CA LYS A 525 25.68 -23.55 12.01
C LYS A 525 25.40 -24.35 10.74
N VAL A 526 24.93 -23.66 9.71
CA VAL A 526 24.77 -24.25 8.36
C VAL A 526 26.15 -24.67 7.81
N PRO A 527 26.21 -25.55 6.80
CA PRO A 527 27.47 -25.96 6.18
C PRO A 527 28.30 -24.76 5.69
N SER A 528 29.62 -24.98 5.57
CA SER A 528 30.52 -23.94 5.09
C SER A 528 30.10 -23.46 3.70
N GLY A 529 30.04 -22.13 3.52
CA GLY A 529 29.61 -21.50 2.26
C GLY A 529 28.10 -21.32 2.11
N GLU A 530 27.28 -21.82 3.03
CA GLU A 530 25.83 -21.59 3.01
C GLU A 530 25.41 -20.43 3.93
N THR A 531 24.25 -19.84 3.61
CA THR A 531 23.53 -18.89 4.46
C THR A 531 22.27 -19.54 5.04
N SER A 532 21.93 -19.19 6.28
CA SER A 532 20.62 -19.48 6.88
C SER A 532 19.58 -18.41 6.55
N GLY A 533 20.01 -17.20 6.24
CA GLY A 533 19.13 -16.10 5.88
C GLY A 533 19.80 -14.75 6.04
N ARG A 534 18.98 -13.69 6.13
CA ARG A 534 19.47 -12.32 6.29
C ARG A 534 19.06 -11.75 7.63
N SER A 535 19.89 -10.86 8.18
CA SER A 535 19.65 -10.22 9.47
C SER A 535 20.03 -8.74 9.48
N VAL A 536 19.25 -7.92 10.19
CA VAL A 536 19.65 -6.59 10.63
C VAL A 536 19.97 -6.67 12.11
N SER A 537 21.19 -6.30 12.50
CA SER A 537 21.60 -6.26 13.90
C SER A 537 21.31 -4.91 14.54
N LYS A 538 21.12 -4.94 15.86
CA LYS A 538 20.98 -3.74 16.68
C LYS A 538 22.23 -2.84 16.63
N GLN A 539 23.42 -3.44 16.67
CA GLN A 539 24.72 -2.76 16.54
C GLN A 539 25.26 -2.89 15.12
N PRO A 540 26.13 -1.97 14.66
CA PRO A 540 26.90 -2.18 13.42
C PRO A 540 27.66 -3.51 13.47
N VAL A 541 27.57 -4.32 12.41
CA VAL A 541 28.38 -5.53 12.28
C VAL A 541 29.78 -5.25 11.75
N ASP A 542 29.95 -4.17 10.99
CA ASP A 542 31.24 -3.62 10.58
C ASP A 542 31.40 -2.22 11.21
N PRO A 543 32.42 -1.99 12.05
CA PRO A 543 32.71 -0.65 12.58
C PRO A 543 32.96 0.42 11.50
N ASN A 544 33.36 0.03 10.29
CA ASN A 544 33.61 0.93 9.17
C ASN A 544 32.36 1.18 8.31
N ASP A 545 31.29 0.39 8.48
CA ASP A 545 30.00 0.64 7.85
C ASP A 545 28.95 0.97 8.92
N PRO A 546 28.72 2.26 9.24
CA PRO A 546 27.72 2.64 10.23
C PRO A 546 26.30 2.23 9.82
N LEU A 547 26.00 2.03 8.53
CA LEU A 547 24.69 1.57 8.08
C LEU A 547 24.50 0.05 8.26
N SER A 548 25.53 -0.68 8.68
CA SER A 548 25.46 -2.12 8.92
C SER A 548 24.70 -2.52 10.19
N GLY A 549 24.17 -1.54 10.94
CA GLY A 549 23.34 -1.82 12.11
C GLY A 549 22.32 -0.72 12.40
N TYR A 550 21.24 -1.10 13.09
CA TYR A 550 20.10 -0.23 13.36
C TYR A 550 20.46 1.02 14.18
N LYS A 551 21.42 0.91 15.11
CA LYS A 551 21.84 2.03 15.98
C LYS A 551 22.10 3.33 15.20
N GLN A 552 22.84 3.23 14.10
CA GLN A 552 23.21 4.38 13.26
C GLN A 552 22.38 4.42 11.98
N GLY A 553 22.11 3.27 11.35
CA GLY A 553 21.36 3.20 10.10
C GLY A 553 19.86 3.41 10.21
N GLY A 554 19.26 3.19 11.39
CA GLY A 554 17.80 3.27 11.58
C GLY A 554 17.06 2.39 10.57
N LEU A 555 16.04 2.96 9.91
CA LEU A 555 15.30 2.29 8.83
C LEU A 555 16.13 2.04 7.56
N ASN A 556 17.28 2.70 7.40
CA ASN A 556 18.21 2.47 6.29
C ASN A 556 19.29 1.43 6.63
N ALA A 557 19.16 0.73 7.77
CA ALA A 557 20.12 -0.30 8.16
C ALA A 557 20.08 -1.47 7.17
N LYS A 558 21.25 -1.88 6.70
CA LYS A 558 21.38 -2.96 5.70
C LYS A 558 21.37 -4.32 6.38
N ALA A 559 20.65 -5.27 5.80
CA ALA A 559 20.74 -6.66 6.25
C ALA A 559 22.00 -7.33 5.71
N TYR A 560 22.53 -8.30 6.44
CA TYR A 560 23.69 -9.11 6.06
C TYR A 560 23.36 -10.60 6.13
N ASP A 561 24.09 -11.40 5.38
CA ASP A 561 23.95 -12.85 5.41
C ASP A 561 24.44 -13.41 6.75
N VAL A 562 23.69 -14.37 7.29
CA VAL A 562 24.02 -15.07 8.52
C VAL A 562 24.03 -16.57 8.28
N SER A 563 24.82 -17.31 9.07
CA SER A 563 24.99 -18.76 8.92
C SER A 563 24.52 -19.58 10.14
N GLY A 564 24.05 -18.92 11.20
CA GLY A 564 23.54 -19.58 12.40
C GLY A 564 22.03 -19.79 12.35
N VAL A 565 21.54 -20.73 13.14
CA VAL A 565 20.11 -20.98 13.39
C VAL A 565 19.91 -21.01 14.90
N ASP A 566 19.04 -20.15 15.45
CA ASP A 566 18.56 -20.21 16.84
C ASP A 566 17.14 -20.79 16.83
N THR A 567 16.97 -21.98 17.40
CA THR A 567 15.67 -22.62 17.58
C THR A 567 15.36 -22.69 19.05
N ARG A 568 14.17 -22.20 19.41
CA ARG A 568 13.65 -22.21 20.78
C ARG A 568 12.56 -23.23 20.89
N ILE A 569 12.74 -24.18 21.79
CA ILE A 569 11.74 -25.21 22.10
C ILE A 569 11.15 -24.97 23.48
N ARG A 570 9.88 -25.30 23.64
CA ARG A 570 9.18 -25.31 24.93
C ARG A 570 8.85 -26.74 25.33
N TYR A 571 9.15 -27.09 26.57
CA TYR A 571 8.80 -28.39 27.13
C TYR A 571 7.29 -28.51 27.36
N ASP A 572 6.73 -29.66 26.98
CA ASP A 572 5.33 -30.03 27.16
C ASP A 572 5.24 -31.55 27.33
N SER A 573 5.01 -31.98 28.56
CA SER A 573 4.95 -33.38 28.96
C SER A 573 3.84 -34.20 28.29
N ASN A 574 2.82 -33.54 27.72
CA ASN A 574 1.71 -34.21 27.03
C ASN A 574 2.04 -34.61 25.58
N ARG A 575 3.26 -34.32 25.12
CA ARG A 575 3.69 -34.57 23.73
C ARG A 575 4.73 -35.67 23.64
N ASN A 576 4.84 -36.24 22.46
CA ASN A 576 5.90 -37.16 22.11
C ASN A 576 6.43 -36.85 20.70
N PRO A 577 7.63 -36.27 20.56
CA PRO A 577 8.57 -35.84 21.62
C PRO A 577 8.00 -34.76 22.56
N PRO A 578 8.46 -34.65 23.83
CA PRO A 578 7.82 -33.80 24.86
C PRO A 578 8.20 -32.32 24.75
N PHE A 579 8.14 -31.76 23.54
CA PHE A 579 8.37 -30.34 23.30
C PHE A 579 7.67 -29.85 22.02
N THR A 580 7.54 -28.52 21.91
CA THR A 580 7.06 -27.81 20.70
C THR A 580 8.11 -26.80 20.25
N VAL A 581 8.27 -26.63 18.94
CA VAL A 581 9.10 -25.55 18.39
C VAL A 581 8.34 -24.22 18.52
N MET A 582 8.78 -23.33 19.40
CA MET A 582 8.14 -22.03 19.58
C MET A 582 8.55 -21.03 18.50
N THR A 583 9.83 -21.03 18.15
CA THR A 583 10.35 -20.14 17.10
C THR A 583 11.69 -20.66 16.62
N SER A 584 11.99 -20.41 15.37
CA SER A 584 13.28 -20.65 14.76
C SER A 584 13.64 -19.44 13.91
N MET A 585 14.90 -19.04 13.92
CA MET A 585 15.32 -17.85 13.18
C MET A 585 16.80 -17.94 12.78
N PRO A 586 17.18 -17.31 11.66
CA PRO A 586 18.59 -17.12 11.35
C PRO A 586 19.28 -16.29 12.44
N SER A 587 20.51 -16.61 12.76
CA SER A 587 21.27 -15.96 13.82
C SER A 587 22.75 -15.80 13.43
N LYS A 588 23.41 -14.84 14.07
CA LYS A 588 24.88 -14.73 13.99
C LYS A 588 25.50 -15.87 14.79
N THR A 589 26.53 -16.51 14.23
CA THR A 589 27.30 -17.58 14.89
C THR A 589 28.19 -17.05 16.01
#